data_AF-A0A8J7Z5F3-F1
#
_entry.id   AF-A0A8J7Z5F3-F1
#
_cell.length_a   1.000
_cell.length_b   1.000
_cell.length_c   1.000
_cell.angle_alpha   90.00
_cell.angle_beta   90.00
_cell.angle_gamma   90.00
#
_symmetry.space_group_name_H-M   'P 1'
#
loop_
_entity.id
_entity.type
_entity.pdbx_description
1 polymer ?
#
loop_
_entity_poly.entity_id
_entity_poly.type
_entity_poly.pdbx_seq_one_letter_code
_entity_poly.pdbx_strand_id
1 'polypeptide(L)' 'MNSLPSSAAAFIASLKLGIWILCIPAWLFGIVERGATAIADHFLSIADVIQILIAAFFLVCWLLLKPDLKPKKHRSVTEQ' A
#
# COMPACT_ATOMS: atom_id res chain seq x y z
N MET A 1 28.05 -15.02 16.85
CA MET A 1 27.11 -15.68 15.91
C MET A 1 25.76 -15.01 16.06
N ASN A 2 25.47 -13.95 15.29
CA ASN A 2 24.24 -13.17 15.45
C ASN A 2 23.56 -13.03 14.09
N SER A 3 22.97 -14.11 13.57
CA SER A 3 22.32 -14.17 12.24
C SER A 3 20.79 -13.95 12.29
N LEU A 4 20.23 -13.45 13.40
CA LEU A 4 18.79 -13.16 13.50
C LEU A 4 18.21 -12.07 12.57
N PRO A 5 18.93 -11.02 12.10
CA PRO A 5 18.26 -9.93 11.38
C PRO A 5 17.76 -10.33 9.98
N SER A 6 18.30 -11.39 9.37
CA SER A 6 17.95 -11.78 8.00
C SER A 6 16.54 -12.38 7.88
N SER A 7 16.15 -13.27 8.80
CA SER A 7 14.82 -13.91 8.79
C SER A 7 13.71 -12.91 9.12
N ALA A 8 13.93 -12.07 10.13
CA ALA A 8 12.98 -11.01 10.49
C ALA A 8 12.84 -9.98 9.37
N ALA A 9 13.94 -9.58 8.71
CA ALA A 9 13.90 -8.65 7.57
C ALA A 9 13.14 -9.24 6.36
N ALA A 10 13.34 -10.54 6.05
CA ALA A 10 12.61 -11.21 4.98
C ALA A 10 11.10 -11.35 5.28
N PHE A 11 10.75 -11.60 6.54
CA PHE A 11 9.36 -11.63 6.99
C PHE A 11 8.71 -10.24 6.88
N ILE A 12 9.38 -9.19 7.35
CA ILE A 12 8.90 -7.80 7.23
C ILE A 12 8.72 -7.40 5.76
N ALA A 13 9.63 -7.81 4.87
CA ALA A 13 9.50 -7.55 3.43
C ALA A 13 8.26 -8.23 2.84
N SER A 14 8.00 -9.48 3.23
CA SER A 14 6.82 -10.24 2.79
C SER A 14 5.52 -9.67 3.37
N LEU A 15 5.51 -9.29 4.65
CA LEU A 15 4.38 -8.61 5.29
C LEU A 15 4.09 -7.27 4.62
N LYS A 16 5.12 -6.47 4.31
CA LYS A 16 4.97 -5.18 3.65
C LYS A 16 4.35 -5.34 2.27
N LEU A 17 4.71 -6.39 1.53
CA LEU A 17 4.09 -6.73 0.25
C LEU A 17 2.64 -7.17 0.42
N GLY A 18 2.35 -8.04 1.41
CA GLY A 18 0.98 -8.48 1.71
C GLY A 18 0.07 -7.33 2.11
N ILE A 19 0.50 -6.49 3.05
CA ILE A 19 -0.21 -5.27 3.45
C ILE A 19 -0.38 -4.34 2.24
N TRP A 20 0.63 -4.19 1.40
CA TRP A 20 0.53 -3.33 0.22
C TRP A 20 -0.55 -3.80 -0.76
N ILE A 21 -0.59 -5.10 -1.07
CA ILE A 21 -1.58 -5.71 -1.98
C ILE A 21 -2.99 -5.68 -1.38
N LEU A 22 -3.14 -6.01 -0.09
CA LEU A 22 -4.45 -6.05 0.59
C LEU A 22 -5.06 -4.66 0.77
N CYS A 23 -4.22 -3.62 0.87
CA CYS A 23 -4.68 -2.25 1.01
C CYS A 23 -5.43 -1.77 -0.25
N ILE A 24 -4.99 -2.16 -1.45
CA ILE A 24 -5.59 -1.72 -2.72
C ILE A 24 -7.10 -2.04 -2.81
N PRO A 25 -7.55 -3.31 -2.68
CA PRO A 25 -8.97 -3.62 -2.73
C PRO A 25 -9.72 -3.08 -1.50
N ALA A 26 -9.09 -2.97 -0.33
CA ALA A 26 -9.73 -2.41 0.86
C ALA A 26 -10.08 -0.93 0.69
N TRP A 27 -9.16 -0.13 0.12
CA TRP A 27 -9.41 1.27 -0.22
C TRP A 27 -10.45 1.41 -1.32
N LEU A 28 -10.37 0.57 -2.37
CA LEU A 28 -11.33 0.60 -3.47
C LEU A 28 -12.74 0.26 -2.97
N PHE A 29 -12.86 -0.77 -2.13
CA PHE A 29 -14.12 -1.15 -1.49
C PHE A 29 -14.66 -0.04 -0.59
N GLY A 30 -13.82 0.59 0.22
CA GLY A 30 -14.23 1.71 1.09
C GLY A 30 -14.73 2.93 0.31
N ILE A 31 -14.06 3.28 -0.80
CA ILE A 31 -14.51 4.37 -1.69
C ILE A 31 -15.86 4.02 -2.32
N VAL A 32 -16.04 2.77 -2.78
CA VAL A 32 -17.30 2.31 -3.39
C VAL A 32 -18.43 2.25 -2.36
N GLU A 33 -18.19 1.78 -1.14
CA GLU A 33 -19.19 1.77 -0.05
C GLU A 33 -19.67 3.20 0.24
N ARG A 34 -18.74 4.14 0.46
CA ARG A 34 -19.09 5.53 0.76
C ARG A 34 -19.76 6.22 -0.42
N GLY A 35 -19.30 5.94 -1.64
CA GLY A 35 -19.95 6.39 -2.86
C GLY A 35 -21.37 5.84 -2.97
N ALA A 36 -21.60 4.56 -2.69
CA ALA A 36 -22.92 3.94 -2.76
C ALA A 36 -23.90 4.56 -1.75
N THR A 37 -23.47 4.82 -0.52
CA THR A 37 -24.28 5.53 0.48
C THR A 37 -24.60 6.95 0.02
N ALA A 38 -23.62 7.69 -0.52
CA ALA A 38 -23.83 9.06 -0.99
C ALA A 38 -24.75 9.15 -2.21
N ILE A 39 -24.71 8.15 -3.11
CA ILE A 39 -25.63 8.04 -4.26
C ILE A 39 -27.04 7.69 -3.76
N ALA A 40 -27.15 6.79 -2.78
CA ALA A 40 -28.44 6.39 -2.21
C ALA A 40 -29.12 7.53 -1.43
N ASP A 41 -28.35 8.42 -0.81
CA ASP A 41 -28.86 9.54 -0.04
C ASP A 41 -29.41 10.68 -0.94
N HIS A 42 -29.11 10.69 -2.25
CA HIS A 42 -29.47 11.77 -3.20
C HIS A 42 -28.93 13.18 -2.79
N PHE A 43 -28.09 13.25 -1.76
CA PHE A 43 -27.37 14.43 -1.30
C PHE A 43 -25.86 14.18 -1.39
N LEU A 44 -25.27 14.53 -2.53
CA LEU A 44 -23.82 14.62 -2.62
C LEU A 44 -23.35 15.83 -1.81
N SER A 45 -23.14 15.62 -0.51
CA SER A 45 -22.49 16.60 0.33
C SER A 45 -21.05 16.80 -0.12
N ILE A 46 -20.61 18.06 -0.14
CA ILE A 46 -19.22 18.41 -0.49
C ILE A 46 -18.22 17.67 0.43
N ALA A 47 -18.63 17.39 1.67
CA ALA A 47 -17.82 16.64 2.64
C ALA A 47 -17.53 15.21 2.15
N ASP A 48 -18.52 14.49 1.61
CA ASP A 48 -18.34 13.13 1.09
C ASP A 48 -17.39 13.11 -0.11
N VAL A 49 -17.50 14.10 -1.00
CA VAL A 49 -16.60 14.25 -2.14
C VAL A 49 -15.16 14.48 -1.69
N ILE A 50 -14.94 15.40 -0.74
CA ILE A 50 -13.60 15.66 -0.19
C ILE A 50 -13.04 14.41 0.48
N GLN A 51 -13.87 13.67 1.21
CA GLN A 51 -13.46 12.46 1.92
C GLN A 51 -13.07 11.33 0.96
N ILE A 52 -13.83 11.14 -0.12
CA ILE A 52 -13.47 10.23 -1.22
C ILE A 52 -12.16 10.69 -1.88
N LEU A 53 -11.96 12.00 -2.06
CA LEU A 53 -10.76 12.54 -2.67
C LEU A 53 -9.52 12.30 -1.80
N ILE A 54 -9.63 12.49 -0.49
CA ILE A 54 -8.55 12.22 0.48
C ILE A 54 -8.25 10.73 0.50
N ALA A 55 -9.27 9.87 0.48
CA ALA A 55 -9.11 8.43 0.42
C ALA A 55 -8.37 8.00 -0.86
N ALA A 56 -8.76 8.56 -2.01
CA ALA A 56 -8.08 8.34 -3.28
C ALA A 56 -6.64 8.88 -3.27
N PHE A 57 -6.39 10.07 -2.72
CA PHE A 57 -5.04 10.62 -2.59
C PHE A 57 -4.15 9.72 -1.73
N PHE A 58 -4.68 9.23 -0.61
CA PHE A 58 -3.95 8.31 0.26
C PHE A 58 -3.66 6.98 -0.45
N LEU A 59 -4.61 6.45 -1.22
CA LEU A 59 -4.41 5.28 -2.07
C LEU A 59 -3.31 5.50 -3.12
N VAL A 60 -3.26 6.67 -3.78
CA VAL A 60 -2.20 7.00 -4.75
C VAL A 60 -0.84 7.10 -4.05
N CYS A 61 -0.75 7.82 -2.93
CA CYS A 61 0.46 7.88 -2.10
C CYS A 61 0.93 6.48 -1.68
N TRP A 62 -0.01 5.62 -1.31
CA TRP A 62 0.26 4.22 -0.96
C TRP A 62 0.78 3.41 -2.15
N LEU A 63 0.22 3.60 -3.34
CA LEU A 63 0.65 2.94 -4.58
C LEU A 63 2.06 3.40 -5.00
N LEU A 64 2.38 4.67 -4.80
CA LEU A 64 3.71 5.24 -5.06
C LEU A 64 4.76 4.70 -4.09
N LEU A 65 4.37 4.35 -2.85
CA LEU A 65 5.23 3.73 -1.85
C LEU A 65 5.47 2.23 -2.12
N LYS A 66 5.55 1.85 -3.41
CA LYS A 66 5.82 0.50 -3.87
C LYS A 66 7.03 -0.06 -3.11
N PRO A 67 6.92 -1.24 -2.48
CA PRO A 67 8.06 -1.84 -1.81
C PRO A 67 9.17 -2.14 -2.82
N ASP A 68 10.31 -1.46 -2.65
CA ASP A 68 11.51 -1.73 -3.45
C ASP A 68 12.10 -3.07 -3.02
N LEU A 69 11.72 -4.13 -3.73
CA LEU A 69 12.28 -5.47 -3.59
C LEU A 69 13.54 -5.60 -4.46
N LYS A 70 14.43 -4.60 -4.52
CA LYS A 70 15.70 -4.79 -5.22
C LYS A 70 16.53 -5.77 -4.38
N PRO A 71 16.81 -6.99 -4.87
CA PRO A 71 17.81 -7.82 -4.22
C PRO A 71 19.11 -7.03 -4.25
N LYS A 72 19.75 -6.88 -3.08
CA LYS A 72 21.08 -6.28 -2.95
C LYS A 72 22.00 -7.15 -3.82
N LYS A 73 22.30 -6.70 -5.03
CA LYS A 73 23.25 -7.38 -5.92
C LYS A 73 24.60 -7.29 -5.21
N HIS A 74 24.95 -8.35 -4.49
CA HIS A 74 26.29 -8.54 -3.98
C HIS A 74 27.16 -8.70 -5.21
N ARG A 75 27.71 -7.57 -5.70
CA ARG A 75 28.78 -7.56 -6.69
C ARG A 75 29.94 -8.25 -5.98
N SER A 76 30.05 -9.56 -6.20
CA SER A 76 31.28 -10.29 -5.97
C SER A 76 32.36 -9.50 -6.69
N VAL A 77 33.22 -8.93 -5.87
CA VAL A 77 34.58 -8.58 -6.24
C VAL A 77 35.22 -9.90 -6.67
N THR A 78 35.21 -10.13 -7.97
CA THR A 78 35.91 -11.19 -8.69
C THR A 78 36.24 -10.54 -10.02
N GLU A 79 37.47 -10.36 -10.45
CA GLU A 79 38.75 -10.83 -9.97
C GLU A 79 39.77 -10.08 -10.84
N GLN A 80 40.85 -9.62 -10.20
CA GLN A 80 42.14 -9.22 -10.78
C GLN A 80 42.25 -7.85 -11.50
#